data_AF-A0A7S1R2W5-F1
#
_entry.id   AF-A0A7S1R2W5-F1
#
_cell.length_a   1.000
_cell.length_b   1.000
_cell.length_c   1.000
_cell.angle_alpha   90.00
_cell.angle_beta   90.00
_cell.angle_gamma   90.00
#
_symmetry.space_group_name_H-M   'P 1'
#
loop_
_entity.id
_entity.type
_entity.pdbx_description
1 polymer ?
#
loop_
_entity_poly.entity_id
_entity_poly.type
_entity_poly.pdbx_seq_one_letter_code
_entity_poly.pdbx_strand_id
1 'polypeptide(L)'
;AGGARAAVVRDRRGQFCAHTHHPNNCSPWELEDEMPETSMLTEDVFEKLARDLVRDMAIFAAIASEFVGCCAPQLTPTSTIEMLDKIVVGFLDVDFQKRLWHAVMDGTDTGKREIVRREVCLEVQGPVLEAYGFEGSYQGLLKCAATFTVELNSIPAIAYRNRLLQWLARPSYQVFDPGAHDLDALREEYGLAEGAGERAAVPEAREEWASPEACEEQASPEA
;
A
#
# COMPACT_ATOMS: atom_id res chain seq x y z
N ALA A 1 5.37 -24.60 -26.07
CA ALA A 1 4.44 -24.01 -25.09
C ALA A 1 4.67 -22.51 -25.10
N GLY A 2 3.67 -21.71 -25.54
CA GLY A 2 3.81 -20.25 -25.60
C GLY A 2 3.53 -19.66 -24.22
N GLY A 3 4.57 -19.08 -23.59
CA GLY A 3 4.41 -18.35 -22.32
C GLY A 3 3.63 -17.05 -22.54
N ALA A 4 2.91 -16.61 -21.50
CA ALA A 4 2.29 -15.28 -21.49
C ALA A 4 3.36 -14.20 -21.67
N ARG A 5 3.06 -13.17 -22.46
CA ARG A 5 3.97 -12.06 -22.74
C ARG A 5 3.43 -10.79 -22.08
N ALA A 6 4.27 -10.05 -21.40
CA ALA A 6 3.95 -8.71 -20.93
C ALA A 6 4.67 -7.69 -21.81
N ALA A 7 3.96 -6.66 -22.27
CA ALA A 7 4.51 -5.53 -22.98
C ALA A 7 4.26 -4.26 -22.18
N VAL A 8 5.22 -3.33 -22.22
CA VAL A 8 5.05 -2.00 -21.66
C VAL A 8 5.05 -1.02 -22.81
N VAL A 9 3.91 -0.39 -23.05
CA VAL A 9 3.70 0.51 -24.19
C VAL A 9 3.56 1.93 -23.67
N ARG A 10 4.09 2.91 -24.41
CA ARG A 10 3.80 4.33 -24.15
C ARG A 10 2.54 4.74 -24.90
N ASP A 11 1.58 5.33 -24.21
CA ASP A 11 0.40 5.90 -24.83
C ASP A 11 0.75 7.18 -25.63
N ARG A 12 -0.25 7.74 -26.34
CA ARG A 12 -0.07 8.99 -27.12
C ARG A 12 0.26 10.21 -26.26
N ARG A 13 0.18 10.11 -24.94
CA ARG A 13 0.54 11.14 -23.95
C ARG A 13 1.91 10.88 -23.33
N GLY A 14 2.61 9.83 -23.75
CA GLY A 14 3.94 9.45 -23.26
C GLY A 14 3.94 8.71 -21.92
N GLN A 15 2.77 8.30 -21.41
CA GLN A 15 2.60 7.54 -20.17
C GLN A 15 2.79 6.05 -20.44
N PHE A 16 3.42 5.34 -19.51
CA PHE A 16 3.64 3.90 -19.62
C PHE A 16 2.43 3.11 -19.14
N CYS A 17 1.95 2.18 -19.97
CA CYS A 17 0.90 1.22 -19.66
C CYS A 17 1.47 -0.20 -19.80
N ALA A 18 1.19 -1.07 -18.83
CA ALA A 18 1.56 -2.47 -18.91
C ALA A 18 0.35 -3.31 -19.37
N HIS A 19 0.55 -4.15 -20.38
CA HIS A 19 -0.45 -5.07 -20.88
C HIS A 19 0.08 -6.50 -20.85
N THR A 20 -0.72 -7.44 -20.37
CA THR A 20 -0.43 -8.87 -20.42
C THR A 20 -1.20 -9.50 -21.57
N HIS A 21 -0.49 -10.05 -22.56
CA HIS A 21 -1.07 -10.72 -23.71
C HIS A 21 -1.10 -12.24 -23.48
N HIS A 22 -2.29 -12.81 -23.66
CA HIS A 22 -2.44 -14.23 -23.87
C HIS A 22 -2.14 -14.53 -25.35
N PRO A 23 -1.50 -15.67 -25.70
CA PRO A 23 -1.15 -16.01 -27.08
C PRO A 23 -2.32 -16.06 -28.08
N ASN A 24 -3.57 -15.97 -27.62
CA ASN A 24 -4.78 -15.99 -28.46
C ASN A 24 -5.58 -14.68 -28.42
N ASN A 25 -5.04 -13.59 -27.85
CA ASN A 25 -5.77 -12.32 -27.70
C ASN A 25 -4.86 -11.13 -28.07
N CYS A 26 -4.71 -10.88 -29.37
CA CYS A 26 -4.09 -9.66 -29.87
C CYS A 26 -5.18 -8.58 -29.98
N SER A 27 -4.89 -7.38 -29.47
CA SER A 27 -5.83 -6.27 -29.55
C SER A 27 -5.87 -5.74 -31.00
N PRO A 28 -7.04 -5.41 -31.58
CA PRO A 28 -7.17 -4.97 -32.98
C PRO A 28 -6.50 -3.62 -33.31
N TRP A 29 -5.77 -3.04 -32.36
CA TRP A 29 -5.06 -1.76 -32.49
C TRP A 29 -3.55 -1.92 -32.66
N GLU A 30 -3.03 -3.15 -32.63
CA GLU A 30 -1.61 -3.45 -32.80
C GLU A 30 -1.34 -3.87 -34.26
N LEU A 31 -0.79 -2.95 -35.04
CA LEU A 31 -0.18 -3.29 -36.33
C LEU A 31 1.16 -4.00 -36.01
N GLU A 32 1.34 -5.21 -36.53
CA GLU A 32 2.53 -6.07 -36.28
C GLU A 32 3.87 -5.39 -36.62
N ASP A 33 3.86 -4.30 -37.40
CA ASP A 33 5.05 -3.58 -37.87
C ASP A 33 5.58 -2.47 -36.93
N GLU A 34 4.91 -2.16 -35.81
CA GLU A 34 5.31 -1.04 -34.92
C GLU A 34 5.66 -1.45 -33.48
N MET A 35 5.93 -2.73 -33.21
CA MET A 35 6.52 -3.10 -31.91
C MET A 35 8.04 -2.94 -31.96
N PRO A 36 8.64 -1.99 -31.23
CA PRO A 36 10.10 -1.93 -31.11
C PRO A 36 10.60 -3.23 -30.47
N GLU A 37 11.65 -3.84 -31.04
CA GLU A 37 12.31 -5.06 -30.53
C GLU A 37 12.72 -4.95 -29.05
N THR A 38 12.72 -3.74 -28.48
CA THR A 38 13.05 -3.44 -27.09
C THR A 38 11.88 -3.54 -26.11
N SER A 39 10.66 -3.92 -26.52
CA SER A 39 9.53 -4.18 -25.62
C SER A 39 9.56 -5.57 -24.98
N MET A 40 10.75 -6.05 -24.63
CA MET A 40 10.91 -7.02 -23.56
C MET A 40 11.25 -6.22 -22.32
N LEU A 41 10.43 -6.30 -21.27
CA LEU A 41 10.95 -6.08 -19.92
C LEU A 41 12.11 -7.07 -19.81
N THR A 42 13.34 -6.59 -19.96
CA THR A 42 14.51 -7.45 -19.87
C THR A 42 14.47 -8.09 -18.49
N GLU A 43 14.92 -9.34 -18.39
CA GLU A 43 15.01 -10.05 -17.10
C GLU A 43 15.68 -9.15 -16.04
N ASP A 44 16.57 -8.25 -16.46
CA ASP A 44 17.20 -7.20 -15.65
C ASP A 44 16.23 -6.28 -14.88
N VAL A 45 15.09 -5.88 -15.47
CA VAL A 45 14.13 -4.97 -14.80
C VAL A 45 13.39 -5.69 -13.68
N PHE A 46 12.97 -6.93 -13.92
CA PHE A 46 12.35 -7.78 -12.91
C PHE A 46 13.34 -8.15 -11.81
N GLU A 47 14.57 -8.54 -12.18
CA GLU A 47 15.64 -8.80 -11.21
C GLU A 47 16.03 -7.57 -10.39
N LYS A 48 15.98 -6.37 -10.98
CA LYS A 48 16.23 -5.13 -10.26
C LYS A 48 15.12 -4.85 -9.24
N LEU A 49 13.85 -4.98 -9.64
CA LEU A 49 12.70 -4.83 -8.72
C LEU A 49 12.73 -5.86 -7.58
N ALA A 50 13.05 -7.12 -7.88
CA ALA A 50 13.18 -8.16 -6.87
C ALA A 50 14.36 -7.89 -5.91
N ARG A 51 15.51 -7.43 -6.43
CA ARG A 51 16.65 -7.03 -5.59
C ARG A 51 16.36 -5.81 -4.72
N ASP A 52 15.70 -4.80 -5.28
CA ASP A 52 15.32 -3.60 -4.55
C ASP A 52 14.34 -3.99 -3.40
N LEU A 53 13.36 -4.87 -3.67
CA LEU A 53 12.45 -5.40 -2.66
C LEU A 53 13.17 -6.18 -1.54
N VAL A 54 14.08 -7.09 -1.89
CA VAL A 54 14.86 -7.87 -0.92
C VAL A 54 15.78 -6.98 -0.10
N ARG A 55 16.41 -5.97 -0.71
CA ARG A 55 17.26 -4.99 -0.02
C ARG A 55 16.45 -4.18 0.98
N ASP A 56 15.28 -3.69 0.58
CA ASP A 56 14.43 -2.92 1.45
C ASP A 56 13.96 -3.79 2.63
N MET A 57 13.59 -5.06 2.39
CA MET A 57 13.29 -6.03 3.46
C MET A 57 14.47 -6.31 4.39
N ALA A 58 15.71 -6.39 3.88
CA ALA A 58 16.90 -6.60 4.69
C ALA A 58 17.24 -5.39 5.56
N ILE A 59 17.07 -4.17 5.03
CA ILE A 59 17.19 -2.93 5.81
C ILE A 59 16.12 -2.90 6.90
N PHE A 60 14.87 -3.27 6.57
CA PHE A 60 13.81 -3.40 7.57
C PHE A 60 14.14 -4.43 8.64
N ALA A 61 14.67 -5.61 8.27
CA ALA A 61 15.06 -6.65 9.21
C ALA A 61 16.22 -6.22 10.10
N ALA A 62 17.23 -5.53 9.56
CA ALA A 62 18.37 -5.01 10.33
C ALA A 62 17.93 -3.92 11.32
N ILE A 63 17.09 -2.98 10.88
CA ILE A 63 16.51 -1.96 11.76
C ILE A 63 15.67 -2.65 12.84
N ALA A 64 14.80 -3.59 12.47
CA ALA A 64 13.97 -4.33 13.41
C ALA A 64 14.79 -5.14 14.44
N SER A 65 15.91 -5.73 14.01
CA SER A 65 16.85 -6.49 14.84
C SER A 65 17.40 -5.65 16.00
N GLU A 66 17.66 -4.36 15.78
CA GLU A 66 18.15 -3.46 16.83
C GLU A 66 17.08 -3.15 17.89
N PHE A 67 15.80 -3.34 17.57
CA PHE A 67 14.67 -3.15 18.49
C PHE A 67 14.28 -4.40 19.29
N VAL A 68 14.95 -5.55 19.06
CA VAL A 68 14.63 -6.86 19.69
C VAL A 68 14.92 -6.90 21.21
N GLY A 69 15.48 -5.83 21.79
CA GLY A 69 15.65 -5.70 23.24
C GLY A 69 14.36 -5.36 24.01
N CYS A 70 13.29 -4.94 23.33
CA CYS A 70 11.99 -4.66 23.95
C CYS A 70 11.04 -5.84 23.74
N CYS A 71 10.27 -6.20 24.77
CA CYS A 71 9.24 -7.24 24.75
C CYS A 71 8.10 -6.87 23.77
N ALA A 72 8.36 -6.93 22.46
CA ALA A 72 7.33 -6.76 21.45
C ALA A 72 6.24 -7.81 21.71
N PRO A 73 4.96 -7.42 21.69
CA PRO A 73 3.87 -8.36 21.85
C PRO A 73 4.00 -9.49 20.82
N GLN A 74 3.92 -10.73 21.28
CA GLN A 74 3.90 -11.89 20.39
C GLN A 74 2.48 -12.05 19.84
N LEU A 75 2.31 -11.86 18.54
CA LEU A 75 1.02 -12.03 17.89
C LEU A 75 0.76 -13.51 17.58
N THR A 76 -0.36 -14.02 18.07
CA THR A 76 -0.91 -15.31 17.64
C THR A 76 -1.60 -15.16 16.27
N PRO A 77 -1.76 -16.25 15.49
CA PRO A 77 -2.49 -16.19 14.23
C PRO A 77 -3.89 -15.56 14.35
N THR A 78 -4.64 -15.90 15.39
CA THR A 78 -5.98 -15.34 15.64
C THR A 78 -5.92 -13.85 15.91
N SER A 79 -5.05 -13.40 16.84
CA SER A 79 -4.91 -11.97 17.14
C SER A 79 -4.40 -11.17 15.93
N THR A 80 -3.56 -11.75 15.08
CA THR A 80 -3.10 -11.11 13.84
C THR A 80 -4.25 -10.90 12.86
N ILE A 81 -5.09 -11.92 12.67
CA ILE A 81 -6.27 -11.81 11.78
C ILE A 81 -7.21 -10.72 12.30
N GLU A 82 -7.54 -10.72 13.59
CA GLU A 82 -8.41 -9.70 14.20
C GLU A 82 -7.82 -8.29 14.09
N MET A 83 -6.51 -8.14 14.31
CA MET A 83 -5.82 -6.85 14.16
C MET A 83 -5.89 -6.37 12.71
N LEU A 84 -5.59 -7.23 11.74
CA LEU A 84 -5.65 -6.90 10.32
C LEU A 84 -7.08 -6.57 9.88
N ASP A 85 -8.09 -7.30 10.36
CA ASP A 85 -9.50 -7.02 10.06
C ASP A 85 -9.91 -5.62 10.54
N LYS A 86 -9.49 -5.22 11.74
CA LYS A 86 -9.73 -3.85 12.24
C LYS A 86 -9.08 -2.78 11.37
N ILE A 87 -7.85 -3.01 10.90
CA ILE A 87 -7.19 -2.09 9.97
C ILE A 87 -7.94 -2.07 8.64
N VAL A 88 -8.32 -3.23 8.08
CA VAL A 88 -9.07 -3.32 6.82
C VAL A 88 -10.39 -2.54 6.92
N VAL A 89 -11.14 -2.70 8.01
CA VAL A 89 -12.39 -1.95 8.25
C VAL A 89 -12.14 -0.45 8.21
N GLY A 90 -11.13 0.05 8.92
CA GLY A 90 -10.79 1.47 8.89
C GLY A 90 -10.32 1.94 7.51
N PHE A 91 -9.66 1.08 6.74
CA PHE A 91 -9.24 1.39 5.38
C PHE A 91 -10.38 1.33 4.36
N LEU A 92 -11.47 0.60 4.62
CA LEU A 92 -12.65 0.54 3.77
C LEU A 92 -13.58 1.76 3.92
N ASP A 93 -13.36 2.57 4.97
CA ASP A 93 -14.09 3.81 5.20
C ASP A 93 -13.99 4.75 3.99
N VAL A 94 -15.14 5.25 3.54
CA VAL A 94 -15.25 6.07 2.33
C VAL A 94 -14.51 7.39 2.49
N ASP A 95 -14.64 8.02 3.65
CA ASP A 95 -14.07 9.34 3.91
C ASP A 95 -12.54 9.22 4.07
N PHE A 96 -12.05 8.17 4.73
CA PHE A 96 -10.63 7.82 4.75
C PHE A 96 -10.05 7.61 3.35
N GLN A 97 -10.68 6.78 2.50
CA GLN A 97 -10.18 6.53 1.15
C GLN A 97 -10.11 7.84 0.34
N LYS A 98 -11.12 8.71 0.42
CA LYS A 98 -11.07 10.02 -0.24
C LYS A 98 -9.87 10.85 0.24
N ARG A 99 -9.64 10.96 1.56
CA ARG A 99 -8.50 11.69 2.12
C ARG A 99 -7.17 11.12 1.63
N LEU A 100 -7.03 9.79 1.66
CA LEU A 100 -5.83 9.10 1.18
C LEU A 100 -5.57 9.37 -0.31
N TRP A 101 -6.61 9.33 -1.14
CA TRP A 101 -6.50 9.62 -2.57
C TRP A 101 -6.06 11.06 -2.84
N HIS A 102 -6.68 12.05 -2.18
CA HIS A 102 -6.28 13.46 -2.29
C HIS A 102 -4.82 13.67 -1.88
N ALA A 103 -4.46 13.18 -0.69
CA ALA A 103 -3.10 13.25 -0.16
C ALA A 103 -2.03 12.74 -1.13
N VAL A 104 -2.29 11.61 -1.81
CA VAL A 104 -1.29 10.96 -2.67
C VAL A 104 -1.32 11.51 -4.10
N MET A 105 -2.47 11.92 -4.62
CA MET A 105 -2.59 12.33 -6.03
C MET A 105 -2.23 13.81 -6.26
N ASP A 106 -2.41 14.68 -5.27
CA ASP A 106 -2.28 16.13 -5.46
C ASP A 106 -0.81 16.63 -5.48
N GLY A 107 0.14 15.90 -4.88
CA GLY A 107 1.57 16.26 -4.93
C GLY A 107 2.23 15.93 -6.28
N THR A 108 3.38 16.50 -6.65
CA THR A 108 4.19 16.02 -7.79
C THR A 108 5.43 15.24 -7.36
N ASP A 109 5.89 15.49 -6.14
CA ASP A 109 7.06 14.85 -5.54
C ASP A 109 6.70 13.48 -4.93
N THR A 110 7.34 12.43 -5.42
CA THR A 110 7.08 11.05 -4.99
C THR A 110 7.46 10.80 -3.53
N GLY A 111 8.49 11.47 -3.01
CA GLY A 111 8.93 11.33 -1.62
C GLY A 111 7.93 11.98 -0.66
N LYS A 112 7.48 13.20 -0.96
CA LYS A 112 6.44 13.89 -0.18
C LYS A 112 5.13 13.10 -0.17
N ARG A 113 4.72 12.55 -1.32
CA ARG A 113 3.52 11.68 -1.41
C ARG A 113 3.60 10.49 -0.46
N GLU A 114 4.76 9.84 -0.37
CA GLU A 114 4.94 8.66 0.51
C GLU A 114 4.90 9.03 1.99
N ILE A 115 5.43 10.20 2.37
CA ILE A 115 5.34 10.71 3.75
C ILE A 115 3.88 10.98 4.12
N VAL A 116 3.16 11.76 3.30
CA VAL A 116 1.75 12.08 3.57
C VAL A 116 0.89 10.81 3.58
N ARG A 117 1.12 9.88 2.65
CA ARG A 117 0.44 8.57 2.64
C ARG A 117 0.61 7.83 3.97
N ARG A 118 1.84 7.79 4.49
CA ARG A 118 2.13 7.14 5.78
C ARG A 118 1.40 7.83 6.93
N GLU A 119 1.39 9.15 6.96
CA GLU A 119 0.71 9.93 8.01
C GLU A 119 -0.80 9.66 8.01
N VAL A 120 -1.45 9.74 6.85
CA VAL A 120 -2.88 9.45 6.70
C VAL A 120 -3.20 8.01 7.13
N CYS A 121 -2.42 7.02 6.66
CA CYS A 121 -2.60 5.62 7.09
C CYS A 121 -2.43 5.42 8.60
N LEU A 122 -1.55 6.19 9.24
CA LEU A 122 -1.26 6.07 10.67
C LEU A 122 -2.44 6.54 11.54
N GLU A 123 -3.32 7.41 11.04
CA GLU A 123 -4.58 7.78 11.73
C GLU A 123 -5.44 6.55 12.04
N VAL A 124 -5.48 5.59 11.11
CA VAL A 124 -6.24 4.35 11.25
C VAL A 124 -5.41 3.27 11.94
N GLN A 125 -4.13 3.12 11.54
CA GLN A 125 -3.28 2.06 12.07
C GLN A 125 -2.90 2.29 13.53
N GLY A 126 -2.64 3.54 13.94
CA GLY A 126 -2.15 3.88 15.27
C GLY A 126 -3.03 3.36 16.41
N PRO A 127 -4.32 3.72 16.47
CA PRO A 127 -5.24 3.24 17.51
C PRO A 127 -5.38 1.71 17.52
N VAL A 128 -5.34 1.06 16.35
CA VAL A 128 -5.39 -0.40 16.27
C VAL A 128 -4.11 -1.02 16.83
N LEU A 129 -2.93 -0.50 16.46
CA LEU A 129 -1.64 -0.96 16.95
C LEU A 129 -1.55 -0.89 18.49
N GLU A 130 -2.01 0.21 19.08
CA GLU A 130 -2.07 0.39 20.54
C GLU A 130 -2.90 -0.68 21.24
N ALA A 131 -4.04 -1.06 20.65
CA ALA A 131 -4.90 -2.11 21.20
C ALA A 131 -4.24 -3.50 21.23
N TYR A 132 -3.18 -3.72 20.43
CA TYR A 132 -2.40 -4.97 20.42
C TYR A 132 -1.02 -4.82 21.08
N GLY A 133 -0.80 -3.72 21.83
CA GLY A 133 0.41 -3.50 22.62
C GLY A 133 1.60 -2.93 21.85
N PHE A 134 1.38 -2.46 20.61
CA PHE A 134 2.37 -1.69 19.87
C PHE A 134 2.19 -0.20 20.15
N GLU A 135 3.19 0.60 19.81
CA GLU A 135 3.08 2.05 19.88
C GLU A 135 2.21 2.55 18.71
N GLY A 136 1.33 3.53 18.93
CA GLY A 136 0.51 4.18 17.89
C GLY A 136 1.33 5.12 16.98
N SER A 137 2.54 4.73 16.61
CA SER A 137 3.49 5.53 15.85
C SER A 137 4.08 4.75 14.67
N TYR A 138 4.81 5.44 13.79
CA TYR A 138 5.52 4.77 12.71
C TYR A 138 6.51 3.71 13.23
N GLN A 139 7.18 3.97 14.36
CA GLN A 139 8.08 2.99 14.97
C GLN A 139 7.32 1.75 15.47
N GLY A 140 6.13 1.93 16.04
CA GLY A 140 5.27 0.81 16.45
C GLY A 140 4.76 0.01 15.26
N LEU A 141 4.43 0.66 14.14
CA LEU A 141 4.09 -0.02 12.88
C LEU A 141 5.25 -0.88 12.37
N LEU A 142 6.49 -0.36 12.41
CA LEU A 142 7.67 -1.14 12.02
C LEU A 142 7.90 -2.35 12.92
N LYS A 143 7.76 -2.17 14.24
CA LYS A 143 7.86 -3.28 15.20
C LYS A 143 6.76 -4.32 14.98
N CYS A 144 5.55 -3.89 14.69
CA CYS A 144 4.43 -4.75 14.33
C CYS A 144 4.73 -5.55 13.06
N ALA A 145 5.18 -4.88 11.99
CA ALA A 145 5.56 -5.53 10.74
C ALA A 145 6.66 -6.58 10.95
N ALA A 146 7.63 -6.33 11.84
CA ALA A 146 8.68 -7.28 12.17
C ALA A 146 8.18 -8.57 12.85
N THR A 147 6.98 -8.57 13.43
CA THR A 147 6.38 -9.79 14.01
C THR A 147 5.82 -10.75 12.96
N PHE A 148 5.67 -10.31 11.71
CA PHE A 148 5.15 -11.13 10.61
C PHE A 148 6.25 -12.05 10.04
N THR A 149 6.54 -13.12 10.78
CA THR A 149 7.50 -14.15 10.35
C THR A 149 7.04 -14.88 9.07
N VAL A 150 7.93 -15.66 8.47
CA VAL A 150 7.61 -16.49 7.29
C VAL A 150 6.48 -17.48 7.62
N GLU A 151 6.48 -18.05 8.81
CA GLU A 151 5.46 -18.99 9.28
C GLU A 151 4.10 -18.30 9.40
N LEU A 152 4.06 -17.09 9.97
CA LEU A 152 2.81 -16.35 10.11
C LEU A 152 2.26 -15.90 8.75
N ASN A 153 3.13 -15.42 7.85
CA ASN A 153 2.75 -15.05 6.49
C ASN A 153 2.39 -16.24 5.58
N SER A 154 2.76 -17.47 5.96
CA SER A 154 2.34 -18.68 5.23
C SER A 154 0.86 -19.00 5.41
N ILE A 155 0.19 -18.39 6.40
CA ILE A 155 -1.24 -18.57 6.67
C ILE A 155 -2.06 -17.81 5.61
N PRO A 156 -2.88 -18.49 4.78
CA PRO A 156 -3.57 -17.87 3.66
C PRO A 156 -4.44 -16.66 4.03
N ALA A 157 -5.12 -16.72 5.19
CA ALA A 157 -5.98 -15.65 5.68
C ALA A 157 -5.20 -14.36 6.00
N ILE A 158 -3.98 -14.49 6.54
CA ILE A 158 -3.08 -13.37 6.86
C ILE A 158 -2.49 -12.81 5.56
N ALA A 159 -2.00 -13.69 4.67
CA ALA A 159 -1.46 -13.28 3.37
C ALA A 159 -2.49 -12.54 2.52
N TYR A 160 -3.75 -12.97 2.52
CA TYR A 160 -4.85 -12.28 1.85
C TYR A 160 -5.03 -10.86 2.39
N ARG A 161 -5.14 -10.69 3.71
CA ARG A 161 -5.32 -9.38 4.36
C ARG A 161 -4.14 -8.45 4.15
N ASN A 162 -2.91 -8.97 4.19
CA ASN A 162 -1.71 -8.17 3.91
C ASN A 162 -1.72 -7.63 2.48
N ARG A 163 -2.12 -8.45 1.49
CA ARG A 163 -2.30 -7.99 0.10
C ARG A 163 -3.42 -6.96 -0.03
N LEU A 164 -4.55 -7.20 0.63
CA LEU A 164 -5.67 -6.27 0.64
C LEU A 164 -5.28 -4.92 1.25
N LEU A 165 -4.61 -4.91 2.40
CA LEU A 165 -4.10 -3.67 3.01
C LEU A 165 -3.09 -2.97 2.11
N GLN A 166 -2.22 -3.70 1.43
CA GLN A 166 -1.27 -3.10 0.49
C GLN A 166 -2.00 -2.39 -0.66
N TRP A 167 -3.07 -2.98 -1.18
CA TRP A 167 -3.92 -2.40 -2.22
C TRP A 167 -4.73 -1.20 -1.68
N LEU A 168 -5.36 -1.32 -0.51
CA LEU A 168 -6.14 -0.24 0.13
C LEU A 168 -5.27 0.96 0.54
N ALA A 169 -4.01 0.73 0.91
CA ALA A 169 -3.07 1.77 1.35
C ALA A 169 -2.39 2.54 0.22
N ARG A 170 -2.58 2.12 -1.05
CA ARG A 170 -1.86 2.65 -2.21
C ARG A 170 -2.83 2.95 -3.35
N PRO A 171 -3.28 4.22 -3.50
CA PRO A 171 -4.12 4.64 -4.61
C PRO A 171 -3.59 4.24 -5.99
N SER A 172 -2.27 4.23 -6.20
CA SER A 172 -1.67 3.78 -7.46
C SER A 172 -1.94 2.31 -7.79
N TYR A 173 -2.07 1.44 -6.78
CA TYR A 173 -2.38 0.02 -6.99
C TYR A 173 -3.86 -0.17 -7.36
N GLN A 174 -4.74 0.65 -6.79
CA GLN A 174 -6.16 0.67 -7.13
C GLN A 174 -6.40 1.16 -8.56
N VAL A 175 -5.60 2.13 -9.05
CA VAL A 175 -5.65 2.54 -10.46
C VAL A 175 -5.16 1.44 -11.39
N PHE A 176 -4.06 0.77 -11.02
CA PHE A 176 -3.43 -0.24 -11.87
C PHE A 176 -4.27 -1.51 -11.97
N ASP A 177 -4.91 -1.91 -10.87
CA ASP A 177 -5.75 -3.09 -10.79
C ASP A 177 -7.09 -2.76 -10.11
N PRO A 178 -8.00 -2.07 -10.81
CA PRO A 178 -9.30 -1.68 -10.26
C PRO A 178 -10.25 -2.89 -10.09
N GLY A 179 -9.92 -4.03 -10.71
CA GLY A 179 -10.70 -5.26 -10.64
C GLY A 179 -10.18 -6.27 -9.61
N ALA A 180 -9.02 -6.02 -8.99
CA ALA A 180 -8.47 -6.91 -7.96
C ALA A 180 -9.45 -7.12 -6.80
N HIS A 181 -10.18 -6.06 -6.45
CA HIS A 181 -11.10 -6.04 -5.33
C HIS A 181 -12.31 -5.16 -5.64
N ASP A 182 -13.50 -5.71 -5.48
CA ASP A 182 -14.75 -4.93 -5.47
C ASP A 182 -14.92 -4.33 -4.06
N LEU A 183 -14.79 -3.00 -3.96
CA LEU A 183 -14.90 -2.29 -2.68
C LEU A 183 -16.27 -2.43 -2.03
N ASP A 184 -17.33 -2.51 -2.81
CA ASP A 184 -18.69 -2.61 -2.27
C ASP A 184 -18.93 -4.04 -1.76
N ALA A 185 -18.45 -5.05 -2.49
CA ALA A 185 -18.46 -6.43 -2.01
C ALA A 185 -17.61 -6.61 -0.74
N LEU A 186 -16.44 -5.97 -0.65
CA LEU A 186 -15.63 -5.97 0.57
C LEU A 186 -16.35 -5.27 1.72
N ARG A 187 -17.00 -4.13 1.49
CA ARG A 187 -17.80 -3.47 2.53
C ARG A 187 -18.92 -4.38 3.01
N GLU A 188 -19.61 -5.07 2.12
CA GLU A 188 -20.62 -6.06 2.51
C GLU A 188 -20.02 -7.20 3.34
N GLU A 189 -18.89 -7.78 2.90
CA GLU A 189 -18.16 -8.85 3.61
C GLU A 189 -17.79 -8.43 5.04
N TYR A 190 -17.36 -7.18 5.22
CA TYR A 190 -16.97 -6.62 6.52
C TYR A 190 -18.13 -5.94 7.28
N GLY A 191 -19.37 -6.06 6.81
CA GLY A 191 -20.55 -5.53 7.49
C GLY A 191 -20.66 -4.00 7.50
N LEU A 192 -20.03 -3.32 6.53
CA LEU A 192 -20.00 -1.88 6.31
C LEU A 192 -21.00 -1.40 5.23
N ALA A 193 -21.99 -2.21 4.87
CA ALA A 193 -22.99 -1.85 3.87
C ALA A 193 -23.75 -0.57 4.28
N GLU A 194 -23.96 0.34 3.31
CA GLU A 194 -24.60 1.65 3.55
C GLU A 194 -25.97 1.47 4.22
N GLY A 195 -26.10 2.01 5.44
CA GLY A 195 -27.31 1.95 6.26
C GLY A 195 -27.14 1.31 7.64
N ALA A 196 -26.00 0.63 7.89
CA ALA A 196 -25.66 0.09 9.21
C ALA A 196 -24.77 1.08 9.99
N GLY A 197 -25.38 1.98 10.76
CA GLY A 197 -24.69 2.62 11.89
C GLY A 197 -24.45 4.12 11.77
N GLU A 198 -25.31 4.85 12.46
CA GLU A 198 -24.99 6.03 13.26
C GLU A 198 -23.50 6.08 13.63
N ARG A 199 -22.77 7.02 12.99
CA ARG A 199 -21.32 7.20 13.14
C ARG A 199 -20.94 7.17 14.61
N ALA A 200 -20.16 6.19 15.04
CA ALA A 200 -19.33 6.36 16.23
C ALA A 200 -18.45 7.58 15.92
N ALA A 201 -18.66 8.68 16.64
CA ALA A 201 -17.94 9.92 16.43
C ALA A 201 -16.44 9.63 16.49
N VAL A 202 -15.79 9.58 15.33
CA VAL A 202 -14.35 9.68 15.24
C VAL A 202 -14.04 11.05 15.87
N PRO A 203 -13.24 11.12 16.94
CA PRO A 203 -12.91 12.39 17.55
C PRO A 203 -12.36 13.29 16.45
N GLU A 204 -12.95 14.48 16.28
CA GLU A 204 -12.61 15.44 15.23
C GLU A 204 -11.10 15.54 15.12
N ALA A 205 -10.56 14.93 14.06
CA ALA A 205 -9.14 15.00 13.77
C ALA A 205 -8.83 16.48 13.54
N ARG A 206 -8.05 17.05 14.45
CA ARG A 206 -7.42 18.38 14.42
C ARG A 206 -7.41 18.98 13.00
N GLU A 207 -8.22 20.01 12.76
CA GLU A 207 -8.23 20.84 11.54
C GLU A 207 -6.90 21.58 11.25
N GLU A 208 -5.81 21.28 11.96
CA GLU A 208 -4.53 21.98 11.89
C GLU A 208 -3.63 21.60 10.68
N TRP A 209 -4.02 20.62 9.86
CA TRP A 209 -3.09 19.97 8.91
C TRP A 209 -3.11 20.49 7.47
N ALA A 210 -3.59 21.71 7.23
CA ALA A 210 -3.49 22.31 5.90
C ALA A 210 -3.22 23.82 5.97
N SER A 211 -2.06 24.22 6.48
CA SER A 211 -1.35 25.33 5.83
C SER A 211 -0.11 24.77 5.12
N PRO A 212 -0.07 24.76 3.77
CA PRO A 212 1.10 24.38 2.98
C PRO A 212 2.38 25.17 3.33
N GLU A 213 2.26 26.26 4.08
CA GLU A 213 3.37 27.15 4.45
C GLU A 213 4.31 26.54 5.50
N ALA A 214 3.91 25.51 6.25
CA ALA A 214 4.74 24.97 7.33
C ALA A 214 5.94 24.12 6.88
N CYS A 215 6.05 23.79 5.58
CA CYS A 215 7.09 22.89 5.07
C CYS A 215 8.26 23.59 4.36
N GLU A 216 8.23 24.92 4.22
CA GLU A 216 9.24 25.67 3.44
C GLU A 216 10.34 26.35 4.30
N GLU A 217 10.24 26.33 5.63
CA GLU A 217 11.11 27.14 6.51
C GLU A 217 12.22 26.34 7.23
N GLN A 218 12.87 25.36 6.58
CA GLN A 218 14.07 24.71 7.15
C GLN A 218 15.10 24.34 6.09
N ALA A 219 15.67 25.32 5.38
CA ALA A 219 16.92 25.13 4.66
C ALA A 219 17.65 26.46 4.42
N SER A 220 18.34 26.99 5.45
CA SER A 220 19.47 27.90 5.23
C SER A 220 20.42 27.87 6.42
N PRO A 221 21.55 27.14 6.36
CA PRO A 221 22.70 27.45 7.18
C PRO A 221 23.44 28.64 6.54
N GLU A 222 23.51 29.76 7.26
CA GLU A 222 24.37 30.89 6.92
C GLU A 222 25.83 30.43 6.81
N ALA A 223 26.50 30.94 5.77
CA ALA A 223 27.91 30.74 5.47
C ALA A 223 28.82 31.71 6.25
#